data_AF-A0A6A4IY62-F1
#
_entry.id   AF-A0A6A4IY62-F1
#
_cell.length_a   1.000
_cell.length_b   1.000
_cell.length_c   1.000
_cell.angle_alpha   90.00
_cell.angle_beta   90.00
_cell.angle_gamma   90.00
#
_symmetry.space_group_name_H-M   'P 1'
#
loop_
_entity.id
_entity.type
_entity.pdbx_description
1 polymer ?
#
loop_
_entity_poly.entity_id
_entity_poly.type
_entity_poly.pdbx_seq_one_letter_code
_entity_poly.pdbx_strand_id
1 'polypeptide(L)'
;MIDDIVLGLVVIIWTFDLWEMYLFKRQLRLANETNELPKTFVGHYSEQGYLRIRDNFRHNLTLVLLVATVQLSVKTVMLMTPYHKALWSITADLSQQARPSAFAALHTVATKICLLPFIMLTAFSARRSEETPAPILILVVGVINIASAALTTAMLVYTMTLLIESFGVEIFLYFSVSITLIGIFVTTISLVLAELGLYKLNIVGRRIQEPLESLANRVGFNPRKIYVSEEPVPNASYAGLLGFSIIVITRALVSALSPAEVCAVVAHELGHWAYGLSSTVEFFLTSAFLSLGYLFSSYGMSNGLAFKLFSLPEATDRPHTSVLVFLGLCYVWPVISGFLNGLHSCIGRHEEFKADDYAARRGYARTLKTALMNLYVRTGQYPVQDRLFAAWYTAHPSLMERIQKI
;
A
#
# COMPACT_ATOMS: atom_id res chain seq x y z
N MET A 1 -23.10 26.75 -15.05
CA MET A 1 -22.00 26.33 -15.96
C MET A 1 -20.97 25.67 -15.08
N ILE A 2 -20.47 24.49 -15.45
CA ILE A 2 -19.40 23.82 -14.68
C ILE A 2 -18.11 24.55 -15.02
N ASP A 3 -17.34 24.96 -14.02
CA ASP A 3 -16.07 25.65 -14.24
C ASP A 3 -15.06 24.72 -14.95
N ASP A 4 -14.29 25.25 -15.90
CA ASP A 4 -13.28 24.49 -16.65
C ASP A 4 -12.27 23.77 -15.74
N ILE A 5 -12.01 24.34 -14.56
CA ILE A 5 -11.11 23.80 -13.54
C ILE A 5 -11.67 22.51 -12.92
N VAL A 6 -12.99 22.45 -12.68
CA VAL A 6 -13.67 21.25 -12.18
C VAL A 6 -13.63 20.15 -13.24
N LEU A 7 -13.88 20.51 -14.50
CA LEU A 7 -13.78 19.58 -15.62
C LEU A 7 -12.35 19.02 -15.75
N GLY A 8 -11.33 19.87 -15.59
CA GLY A 8 -9.93 19.44 -15.55
C GLY A 8 -9.64 18.40 -14.48
N LEU A 9 -10.12 18.61 -13.24
CA LEU A 9 -9.99 17.63 -12.15
C LEU A 9 -10.68 16.31 -12.49
N VAL A 10 -11.90 16.36 -13.05
CA VAL A 10 -12.66 15.15 -13.44
C VAL A 10 -11.91 14.37 -14.51
N VAL A 11 -11.35 15.04 -15.53
CA VAL A 11 -10.56 14.39 -16.59
C VAL A 11 -9.31 13.72 -16.01
N ILE A 12 -8.62 14.37 -15.07
CA ILE A 12 -7.46 13.79 -14.38
C ILE A 12 -7.89 12.54 -13.61
N ILE A 13 -8.95 12.60 -12.81
CA ILE A 13 -9.46 11.45 -12.04
C ILE A 13 -9.86 10.31 -12.99
N TRP A 14 -10.57 10.61 -14.07
CA TRP A 14 -10.95 9.61 -15.07
C TRP A 14 -9.73 8.95 -15.71
N THR A 15 -8.72 9.73 -16.08
CA THR A 15 -7.51 9.20 -16.71
C THR A 15 -6.83 8.17 -15.81
N PHE A 16 -6.68 8.48 -14.52
CA PHE A 16 -6.03 7.59 -13.57
C PHE A 16 -6.91 6.39 -13.17
N ASP A 17 -8.17 6.60 -12.81
CA ASP A 17 -9.06 5.50 -12.43
C ASP A 17 -9.28 4.53 -13.61
N LEU A 18 -9.45 5.03 -14.84
CA LEU A 18 -9.61 4.18 -16.02
C LEU A 18 -8.32 3.43 -16.37
N TRP A 19 -7.14 4.02 -16.12
CA TRP A 19 -5.87 3.32 -16.25
C TRP A 19 -5.78 2.15 -15.28
N GLU A 20 -6.07 2.37 -13.99
CA GLU A 20 -6.07 1.30 -12.99
C GLU A 20 -7.08 0.20 -13.31
N MET A 21 -8.31 0.57 -13.68
CA MET A 21 -9.34 -0.37 -14.12
C MET A 21 -8.90 -1.16 -15.35
N TYR A 22 -8.18 -0.54 -16.29
CA TYR A 22 -7.61 -1.23 -17.44
C TYR A 22 -6.59 -2.30 -17.01
N LEU A 23 -5.71 -2.00 -16.06
CA LEU A 23 -4.74 -2.97 -15.51
C LEU A 23 -5.43 -4.15 -14.84
N PHE A 24 -6.43 -3.90 -13.99
CA PHE A 24 -7.21 -4.97 -13.36
C PHE A 24 -7.96 -5.83 -14.40
N LYS A 25 -8.50 -5.21 -15.45
CA LYS A 25 -9.16 -5.93 -16.54
C LYS A 25 -8.20 -6.83 -17.32
N ARG A 26 -6.96 -6.39 -17.56
CA ARG A 26 -5.92 -7.24 -18.18
C ARG A 26 -5.61 -8.46 -17.31
N GLN A 27 -5.40 -8.24 -16.01
CA GLN A 27 -5.15 -9.33 -15.07
C GLN A 27 -6.31 -10.33 -15.01
N LEU A 28 -7.55 -9.82 -15.01
CA LEU A 28 -8.74 -10.68 -15.03
C LEU A 28 -8.84 -11.49 -16.32
N ARG A 29 -8.54 -10.88 -17.47
CA ARG A 29 -8.51 -11.57 -18.77
C ARG A 29 -7.49 -12.72 -18.75
N LEU A 30 -6.27 -12.45 -18.29
CA LEU A 30 -5.23 -13.48 -18.19
C LEU A 30 -5.65 -14.63 -17.26
N ALA A 31 -6.27 -14.32 -16.13
CA ALA A 31 -6.78 -15.33 -15.21
C ALA A 31 -7.94 -16.16 -15.79
N ASN A 32 -8.76 -15.58 -16.68
CA ASN A 32 -9.81 -16.32 -17.41
C ASN A 32 -9.23 -17.24 -18.50
N GLU A 33 -8.15 -16.83 -19.16
CA GLU A 33 -7.53 -17.58 -20.25
C GLU A 33 -6.63 -18.72 -19.73
N THR A 34 -6.05 -18.57 -18.53
CA THR A 34 -5.14 -19.57 -17.94
C THR A 34 -5.93 -20.68 -17.24
N ASN A 35 -6.41 -21.65 -18.02
CA ASN A 35 -7.20 -22.80 -17.55
C ASN A 35 -6.41 -24.01 -17.11
N GLU A 36 -5.12 -24.02 -17.38
CA GLU A 36 -4.24 -25.14 -17.08
C GLU A 36 -3.14 -24.69 -16.12
N LEU A 37 -2.71 -25.62 -15.27
CA LEU A 37 -1.56 -25.39 -14.39
C LEU A 37 -0.31 -25.17 -15.27
N PRO A 38 0.39 -24.03 -15.15
CA PRO A 38 1.60 -23.82 -15.94
C PRO A 38 2.64 -24.89 -15.65
N LYS A 39 3.35 -25.37 -16.68
CA LYS A 39 4.30 -26.49 -16.59
C LYS A 39 5.33 -26.33 -15.45
N THR A 40 5.76 -25.11 -15.18
CA THR A 40 6.73 -24.79 -14.12
C THR A 40 6.22 -25.07 -12.70
N PHE A 41 4.90 -25.16 -12.51
CA PHE A 41 4.27 -25.42 -11.21
C PHE A 41 3.76 -26.86 -11.07
N VAL A 42 3.96 -27.71 -12.08
CA VAL A 42 3.61 -29.14 -12.02
C VAL A 42 4.45 -29.81 -10.93
N GLY A 43 3.78 -30.56 -10.05
CA GLY A 43 4.41 -31.17 -8.87
C GLY A 43 4.43 -30.28 -7.63
N HIS A 44 4.12 -28.98 -7.77
CA HIS A 44 4.02 -28.05 -6.64
C HIS A 44 2.56 -27.72 -6.26
N TYR A 45 1.66 -27.69 -7.25
CA TYR A 45 0.22 -27.53 -7.03
C TYR A 45 -0.54 -28.74 -7.57
N SER A 46 -1.63 -29.12 -6.89
CA SER A 46 -2.65 -29.95 -7.52
C SER A 46 -3.44 -29.12 -8.53
N GLU A 47 -3.87 -29.73 -9.62
CA GLU A 47 -4.65 -29.06 -10.66
C GLU A 47 -5.95 -28.45 -10.10
N GLN A 48 -6.64 -29.21 -9.23
CA GLN A 48 -7.83 -28.73 -8.52
C GLN A 48 -7.53 -27.56 -7.58
N GLY A 49 -6.39 -27.60 -6.86
CA GLY A 49 -5.96 -26.52 -5.96
C GLY A 49 -5.68 -25.22 -6.72
N TYR A 50 -5.00 -25.33 -7.87
CA TYR A 50 -4.74 -24.20 -8.76
C TYR A 50 -6.03 -23.56 -9.27
N LEU A 51 -6.98 -24.37 -9.77
CA LEU A 51 -8.26 -23.86 -10.27
C LEU A 51 -9.05 -23.12 -9.18
N ARG A 52 -9.06 -23.64 -7.95
CA ARG A 52 -9.70 -22.98 -6.81
C ARG A 52 -9.04 -21.63 -6.48
N ILE A 53 -7.71 -21.56 -6.40
CA ILE A 53 -6.98 -20.29 -6.15
C ILE A 53 -7.29 -19.28 -7.24
N ARG A 54 -7.26 -19.72 -8.50
CA ARG A 54 -7.57 -18.88 -9.65
C ARG A 54 -9.00 -18.36 -9.63
N ASP A 55 -9.99 -19.20 -9.35
CA ASP A 55 -11.40 -18.80 -9.36
C ASP A 55 -11.69 -17.78 -8.24
N ASN A 56 -11.10 -17.97 -7.06
CA ASN A 56 -11.15 -16.98 -5.97
C ASN A 56 -10.50 -15.65 -6.40
N PHE A 57 -9.33 -15.71 -7.05
CA PHE A 57 -8.63 -14.53 -7.54
C PHE A 57 -9.44 -13.78 -8.62
N ARG A 58 -10.06 -14.50 -9.57
CA ARG A 58 -10.96 -13.94 -10.60
C ARG A 58 -12.17 -13.25 -9.98
N HIS A 59 -12.78 -13.88 -8.97
CA HIS A 59 -13.89 -13.30 -8.22
C HIS A 59 -13.45 -11.96 -7.61
N ASN A 60 -12.36 -11.95 -6.85
CA ASN A 60 -11.84 -10.73 -6.22
C ASN A 60 -11.55 -9.60 -7.22
N LEU A 61 -10.92 -9.88 -8.35
CA LEU A 61 -10.67 -8.87 -9.39
C LEU A 61 -11.97 -8.30 -9.97
N THR A 62 -12.98 -9.15 -10.17
CA THR A 62 -14.30 -8.71 -10.64
C THR A 62 -14.96 -7.77 -9.64
N LEU A 63 -14.83 -8.07 -8.33
CA LEU A 63 -15.31 -7.19 -7.26
C LEU A 63 -14.62 -5.83 -7.28
N VAL A 64 -13.29 -5.83 -7.40
CA VAL A 64 -12.50 -4.60 -7.46
C VAL A 64 -12.95 -3.72 -8.63
N LEU A 65 -13.12 -4.31 -9.83
CA LEU A 65 -13.59 -3.57 -11.01
C LEU A 65 -15.01 -3.00 -10.83
N LEU A 66 -15.92 -3.77 -10.22
CA LEU A 66 -17.27 -3.30 -9.93
C LEU A 66 -17.24 -2.12 -8.96
N VAL A 67 -16.53 -2.26 -7.84
CA VAL A 67 -16.41 -1.21 -6.81
C VAL A 67 -15.76 0.03 -7.40
N ALA A 68 -14.67 -0.11 -8.17
CA ALA A 68 -13.99 1.01 -8.82
C ALA A 68 -14.94 1.77 -9.78
N THR A 69 -15.75 1.04 -10.57
CA THR A 69 -16.73 1.65 -11.48
C THR A 69 -17.75 2.50 -10.72
N VAL A 70 -18.27 1.98 -9.60
CA VAL A 70 -19.25 2.70 -8.76
C VAL A 70 -18.58 3.91 -8.11
N GLN A 71 -17.38 3.76 -7.56
CA GLN A 71 -16.63 4.85 -6.95
C GLN A 71 -16.32 5.98 -7.94
N LEU A 72 -15.87 5.65 -9.15
CA LEU A 72 -15.64 6.62 -10.22
C LEU A 72 -16.93 7.37 -10.58
N SER A 73 -18.05 6.64 -10.67
CA SER A 73 -19.36 7.23 -10.96
C SER A 73 -19.80 8.19 -9.84
N VAL A 74 -19.69 7.78 -8.57
CA VAL A 74 -20.02 8.61 -7.41
C VAL A 74 -19.13 9.86 -7.35
N LYS A 75 -17.81 9.73 -7.51
CA LYS A 75 -16.88 10.86 -7.54
C LYS A 75 -17.24 11.85 -8.66
N THR A 76 -17.54 11.35 -9.85
CA THR A 76 -17.94 12.16 -11.01
C THR A 76 -19.23 12.93 -10.73
N VAL A 77 -20.28 12.27 -10.24
CA VAL A 77 -21.55 12.92 -9.91
C VAL A 77 -21.34 13.99 -8.84
N MET A 78 -20.58 13.69 -7.79
CA MET A 78 -20.31 14.65 -6.71
C MET A 78 -19.54 15.88 -7.18
N LEU A 79 -18.58 15.74 -8.10
CA LEU A 79 -17.81 16.87 -8.63
C LEU A 79 -18.57 17.68 -9.69
N MET A 80 -19.37 17.02 -10.53
CA MET A 80 -20.10 17.65 -11.65
C MET A 80 -21.44 18.28 -11.23
N THR A 81 -21.84 18.12 -9.97
CA THR A 81 -23.07 18.70 -9.40
C THR A 81 -22.71 19.63 -8.24
N PRO A 82 -23.62 20.51 -7.78
CA PRO A 82 -23.37 21.36 -6.61
C PRO A 82 -23.41 20.57 -5.28
N TYR A 83 -23.04 19.29 -5.28
CA TYR A 83 -23.14 18.38 -4.15
C TYR A 83 -22.38 18.89 -2.92
N HIS A 84 -21.12 19.31 -3.06
CA HIS A 84 -20.34 19.80 -1.91
C HIS A 84 -20.92 21.09 -1.34
N LYS A 85 -21.41 22.00 -2.20
CA LYS A 85 -22.11 23.21 -1.76
C LYS A 85 -23.40 22.88 -1.00
N ALA A 86 -24.21 21.95 -1.53
CA ALA A 86 -25.43 21.51 -0.88
C ALA A 86 -25.13 20.86 0.47
N LEU A 87 -24.13 19.98 0.53
CA LEU A 87 -23.71 19.33 1.77
C LEU A 87 -23.20 20.34 2.80
N TRP A 88 -22.45 21.36 2.38
CA TRP A 88 -22.01 22.44 3.24
C TRP A 88 -23.19 23.26 3.79
N SER A 89 -24.22 23.50 2.98
CA SER A 89 -25.41 24.23 3.44
C SER A 89 -26.24 23.47 4.48
N ILE A 90 -26.25 22.13 4.43
CA ILE A 90 -26.97 21.29 5.42
C ILE A 90 -26.34 21.42 6.81
N THR A 91 -25.06 21.77 6.90
CA THR A 91 -24.36 21.91 8.18
C THR A 91 -24.34 23.35 8.71
N ALA A 92 -25.13 24.26 8.12
CA ALA A 92 -25.11 25.70 8.44
C ALA A 92 -25.46 26.04 9.90
N ASP A 93 -26.31 25.25 10.55
CA ASP A 93 -26.72 25.48 11.94
C ASP A 93 -25.65 25.07 12.98
N LEU A 94 -24.56 24.43 12.54
CA LEU A 94 -23.47 24.01 13.42
C LEU A 94 -22.46 25.14 13.62
N SER A 95 -21.75 25.11 14.76
CA SER A 95 -20.66 26.04 15.03
C SER A 95 -19.56 25.93 13.98
N GLN A 96 -18.85 27.03 13.70
CA GLN A 96 -17.76 27.05 12.72
C GLN A 96 -16.68 25.98 12.99
N GLN A 97 -16.47 25.63 14.26
CA GLN A 97 -15.50 24.62 14.68
C GLN A 97 -15.99 23.17 14.47
N ALA A 98 -17.28 22.89 14.67
CA ALA A 98 -17.85 21.54 14.51
C ALA A 98 -18.27 21.24 13.06
N ARG A 99 -18.54 22.29 12.28
CA ARG A 99 -19.09 22.19 10.93
C ARG A 99 -18.20 21.44 9.93
N PRO A 100 -16.86 21.62 9.89
CA PRO A 100 -15.97 20.84 9.02
C PRO A 100 -16.07 19.34 9.28
N SER A 101 -16.13 18.94 10.55
CA SER A 101 -16.18 17.54 10.96
C SER A 101 -17.51 16.90 10.58
N ALA A 102 -18.62 17.62 10.75
CA ALA A 102 -19.94 17.15 10.33
C ALA A 102 -20.03 17.02 8.80
N PHE A 103 -19.50 17.99 8.05
CA PHE A 103 -19.40 17.93 6.60
C PHE A 103 -18.65 16.67 6.15
N ALA A 104 -17.48 16.43 6.73
CA ALA A 104 -16.64 15.29 6.36
C ALA A 104 -17.29 13.95 6.74
N ALA A 105 -17.94 13.87 7.91
CA ALA A 105 -18.69 12.68 8.33
C ALA A 105 -19.84 12.36 7.36
N LEU A 106 -20.66 13.35 7.01
CA LEU A 106 -21.76 13.19 6.07
C LEU A 106 -21.27 12.81 4.67
N HIS A 107 -20.15 13.40 4.22
CA HIS A 107 -19.50 13.02 2.97
C HIS A 107 -19.07 11.54 2.97
N THR A 108 -18.45 11.08 4.07
CA THR A 108 -18.04 9.68 4.23
C THR A 108 -19.24 8.72 4.24
N VAL A 109 -20.35 9.09 4.90
CA VAL A 109 -21.59 8.30 4.85
C VAL A 109 -22.14 8.24 3.43
N ALA A 110 -22.27 9.39 2.76
CA ALA A 110 -22.82 9.49 1.41
C ALA A 110 -22.02 8.68 0.38
N THR A 111 -20.69 8.71 0.46
CA THR A 111 -19.84 7.94 -0.46
C THR A 111 -19.91 6.44 -0.20
N LYS A 112 -19.86 6.01 1.07
CA LYS A 112 -19.84 4.57 1.41
C LYS A 112 -21.21 3.90 1.30
N ILE A 113 -22.31 4.61 1.57
CA ILE A 113 -23.66 4.04 1.42
C ILE A 113 -23.96 3.68 -0.04
N CYS A 114 -23.42 4.43 -1.01
CA CYS A 114 -23.52 4.11 -2.43
C CYS A 114 -22.82 2.79 -2.79
N LEU A 115 -21.82 2.35 -2.01
CA LEU A 115 -21.05 1.12 -2.25
C LEU A 115 -21.68 -0.11 -1.59
N LEU A 116 -22.43 0.08 -0.50
CA LEU A 116 -22.98 -1.01 0.30
C LEU A 116 -23.87 -1.98 -0.50
N PRO A 117 -24.79 -1.55 -1.40
CA PRO A 117 -25.59 -2.46 -2.21
C PRO A 117 -24.73 -3.40 -3.07
N PHE A 118 -23.64 -2.89 -3.66
CA PHE A 118 -22.75 -3.68 -4.50
C PHE A 118 -21.97 -4.69 -3.66
N ILE A 119 -21.46 -4.28 -2.50
CA ILE A 119 -20.81 -5.21 -1.56
C ILE A 119 -21.78 -6.32 -1.15
N MET A 120 -23.04 -5.99 -0.84
CA MET A 120 -24.04 -6.99 -0.50
C MET A 120 -24.31 -7.97 -1.67
N LEU A 121 -24.57 -7.45 -2.87
CA LEU A 121 -24.81 -8.27 -4.07
C LEU A 121 -23.67 -9.27 -4.32
N THR A 122 -22.44 -8.81 -4.11
CA THR A 122 -21.26 -9.65 -4.32
C THR A 122 -21.15 -10.74 -3.27
N ALA A 123 -21.39 -10.43 -2.00
CA ALA A 123 -21.45 -11.41 -0.93
C ALA A 123 -22.59 -12.44 -1.13
N PHE A 124 -23.73 -12.02 -1.68
CA PHE A 124 -24.79 -12.95 -2.08
C PHE A 124 -24.35 -13.90 -3.19
N SER A 125 -23.61 -13.41 -4.19
CA SER A 125 -23.10 -14.23 -5.29
C SER A 125 -22.03 -15.24 -4.84
N ALA A 126 -21.28 -14.91 -3.80
CA ALA A 126 -20.22 -15.75 -3.22
C ALA A 126 -20.75 -16.90 -2.33
N ARG A 127 -22.05 -16.93 -2.01
CA ARG A 127 -22.71 -17.95 -1.14
C ARG A 127 -22.65 -19.41 -1.61
N ARG A 128 -21.84 -19.72 -2.63
CA ARG A 128 -21.55 -21.08 -3.05
C ARG A 128 -20.48 -21.76 -2.17
N SER A 129 -19.83 -21.05 -1.25
CA SER A 129 -18.98 -21.63 -0.20
C SER A 129 -19.67 -21.59 1.17
N GLU A 130 -19.54 -22.68 1.94
CA GLU A 130 -20.15 -22.87 3.27
C GLU A 130 -19.73 -21.84 4.32
N GLU A 131 -18.71 -21.01 4.04
CA GLU A 131 -18.09 -20.05 4.97
C GLU A 131 -18.65 -18.62 4.87
N THR A 132 -19.65 -18.35 4.01
CA THR A 132 -20.15 -16.98 3.81
C THR A 132 -21.14 -16.53 4.89
N PRO A 133 -20.92 -15.37 5.55
CA PRO A 133 -21.82 -14.87 6.60
C PRO A 133 -23.27 -14.61 6.13
N ALA A 134 -24.22 -14.63 7.06
CA ALA A 134 -25.63 -14.27 6.82
C ALA A 134 -25.75 -12.86 6.18
N PRO A 135 -26.70 -12.59 5.27
CA PRO A 135 -26.76 -11.30 4.59
C PRO A 135 -27.09 -10.15 5.54
N ILE A 136 -27.91 -10.44 6.56
CA ILE A 136 -28.19 -9.51 7.65
C ILE A 136 -26.91 -9.16 8.42
N LEU A 137 -26.01 -10.13 8.62
CA LEU A 137 -24.75 -9.88 9.30
C LEU A 137 -23.84 -8.98 8.42
N ILE A 138 -23.78 -9.23 7.11
CA ILE A 138 -23.03 -8.37 6.17
C ILE A 138 -23.59 -6.95 6.16
N LEU A 139 -24.91 -6.78 6.16
CA LEU A 139 -25.55 -5.47 6.25
C LEU A 139 -25.21 -4.76 7.55
N VAL A 140 -25.36 -5.44 8.69
CA VAL A 140 -25.06 -4.89 10.02
C VAL A 140 -23.58 -4.48 10.12
N VAL A 141 -22.67 -5.36 9.72
CA VAL A 141 -21.22 -5.05 9.68
C VAL A 141 -20.94 -3.89 8.72
N GLY A 142 -21.61 -3.85 7.57
CA GLY A 142 -21.51 -2.75 6.62
C GLY A 142 -21.93 -1.40 7.22
N VAL A 143 -23.06 -1.35 7.92
CA VAL A 143 -23.56 -0.15 8.60
C VAL A 143 -22.60 0.28 9.72
N ILE A 144 -22.13 -0.68 10.54
CA ILE A 144 -21.13 -0.40 11.59
C ILE A 144 -19.87 0.20 10.95
N ASN A 145 -19.33 -0.42 9.90
CA ASN A 145 -18.14 0.09 9.21
C ASN A 145 -18.34 1.50 8.64
N ILE A 146 -19.54 1.82 8.12
CA ILE A 146 -19.86 3.17 7.65
C ILE A 146 -19.88 4.16 8.82
N ALA A 147 -20.56 3.83 9.92
CA ALA A 147 -20.64 4.67 11.10
C ALA A 147 -19.26 4.90 11.73
N SER A 148 -18.46 3.83 11.88
CA SER A 148 -17.09 3.90 12.37
C SER A 148 -16.22 4.78 11.47
N ALA A 149 -16.29 4.61 10.15
CA ALA A 149 -15.51 5.42 9.23
C ALA A 149 -15.94 6.90 9.25
N ALA A 150 -17.24 7.19 9.37
CA ALA A 150 -17.74 8.55 9.51
C ALA A 150 -17.26 9.20 10.80
N LEU A 151 -17.28 8.47 11.93
CA LEU A 151 -16.76 8.93 13.21
C LEU A 151 -15.26 9.20 13.16
N THR A 152 -14.46 8.27 12.62
CA THR A 152 -13.02 8.45 12.45
C THR A 152 -12.72 9.65 11.55
N THR A 153 -13.47 9.83 10.47
CA THR A 153 -13.32 11.00 9.59
C THR A 153 -13.65 12.29 10.33
N ALA A 154 -14.73 12.32 11.10
CA ALA A 154 -15.13 13.49 11.90
C ALA A 154 -14.05 13.86 12.91
N MET A 155 -13.51 12.88 13.63
CA MET A 155 -12.42 13.08 14.58
C MET A 155 -11.16 13.61 13.90
N LEU A 156 -10.75 13.01 12.79
CA LEU A 156 -9.59 13.45 12.02
C LEU A 156 -9.74 14.90 11.57
N VAL A 157 -10.87 15.26 10.96
CA VAL A 157 -11.11 16.63 10.47
C VAL A 157 -11.26 17.63 11.62
N TYR A 158 -11.83 17.21 12.76
CA TYR A 158 -11.88 18.04 13.96
C TYR A 158 -10.47 18.34 14.48
N THR A 159 -9.64 17.31 14.64
CA THR A 159 -8.24 17.47 15.06
C THR A 159 -7.46 18.33 14.08
N MET A 160 -7.64 18.14 12.77
CA MET A 160 -7.02 19.01 11.76
C MET A 160 -7.48 20.46 11.88
N THR A 161 -8.76 20.69 12.17
CA THR A 161 -9.30 22.04 12.40
C THR A 161 -8.58 22.71 13.58
N LEU A 162 -8.51 22.03 14.72
CA LEU A 162 -7.81 22.54 15.91
C LEU A 162 -6.32 22.82 15.66
N LEU A 163 -5.66 21.93 14.91
CA LEU A 163 -4.24 22.07 14.59
C LEU A 163 -3.98 23.27 13.66
N ILE A 164 -4.81 23.45 12.64
CA ILE A 164 -4.70 24.59 11.72
C ILE A 164 -5.04 25.91 12.44
N GLU A 165 -6.05 25.92 13.33
CA GLU A 165 -6.37 27.09 14.16
C GLU A 165 -5.22 27.47 15.10
N SER A 166 -4.51 26.47 15.64
CA SER A 166 -3.44 26.68 16.62
C SER A 166 -2.09 27.03 16.00
N PHE A 167 -1.75 26.44 14.86
CA PHE A 167 -0.40 26.48 14.28
C PHE A 167 -0.35 27.02 12.85
N GLY A 168 -1.49 27.40 12.28
CA GLY A 168 -1.58 27.76 10.86
C GLY A 168 -1.47 26.57 9.92
N VAL A 169 -1.44 26.83 8.63
CA VAL A 169 -1.26 25.79 7.59
C VAL A 169 0.18 25.27 7.53
N GLU A 170 1.11 25.99 8.11
CA GLU A 170 2.52 25.64 8.30
C GLU A 170 2.69 24.35 9.12
N ILE A 171 1.65 23.95 9.88
CA ILE A 171 1.62 22.68 10.60
C ILE A 171 1.93 21.46 9.73
N PHE A 172 1.57 21.49 8.44
CA PHE A 172 1.90 20.42 7.50
C PHE A 172 3.41 20.31 7.25
N LEU A 173 4.15 21.43 7.24
CA LEU A 173 5.62 21.41 7.16
C LEU A 173 6.24 20.86 8.44
N TYR A 174 5.76 21.32 9.59
CA TYR A 174 6.23 20.84 10.89
C TYR A 174 6.00 19.33 11.03
N PHE A 175 4.84 18.82 10.60
CA PHE A 175 4.60 17.37 10.58
C PHE A 175 5.51 16.63 9.60
N SER A 176 5.76 17.18 8.40
CA SER A 176 6.69 16.58 7.44
C SER A 176 8.08 16.37 8.01
N VAL A 177 8.62 17.39 8.68
CA VAL A 177 9.94 17.32 9.30
C VAL A 177 9.90 16.45 10.55
N SER A 178 8.85 16.56 11.37
CA SER A 178 8.74 15.81 12.62
C SER A 178 8.61 14.31 12.38
N ILE A 179 7.75 13.88 11.44
CA ILE A 179 7.57 12.45 11.15
C ILE A 179 8.85 11.82 10.57
N THR A 180 9.58 12.60 9.77
CA THR A 180 10.89 12.25 9.24
C THR A 180 11.90 12.02 10.36
N LEU A 181 12.02 12.98 11.29
CA LEU A 181 12.94 12.87 12.42
C LEU A 181 12.54 11.74 13.37
N ILE A 182 11.25 11.57 13.64
CA ILE A 182 10.72 10.46 14.44
C ILE A 182 11.03 9.13 13.76
N GLY A 183 10.87 9.00 12.44
CA GLY A 183 11.18 7.78 11.70
C GLY A 183 12.66 7.40 11.81
N ILE A 184 13.57 8.38 11.65
CA ILE A 184 15.01 8.19 11.85
C ILE A 184 15.30 7.79 13.31
N PHE A 185 14.70 8.49 14.27
CA PHE A 185 14.87 8.21 15.70
C PHE A 185 14.39 6.81 16.07
N VAL A 186 13.19 6.41 15.65
CA VAL A 186 12.60 5.09 15.90
C VAL A 186 13.48 3.99 15.28
N THR A 187 13.92 4.17 14.03
CA THR A 187 14.83 3.21 13.38
C THR A 187 16.15 3.08 14.15
N THR A 188 16.72 4.21 14.57
CA THR A 188 17.98 4.23 15.35
C THR A 188 17.82 3.54 16.70
N ILE A 189 16.79 3.89 17.47
CA ILE A 189 16.58 3.34 18.81
C ILE A 189 16.25 1.85 18.73
N SER A 190 15.49 1.39 17.74
CA SER A 190 15.23 -0.04 17.53
C SER A 190 16.52 -0.83 17.32
N LEU A 191 17.48 -0.30 16.55
CA LEU A 191 18.79 -0.92 16.37
C LEU A 191 19.62 -0.94 17.66
N VAL A 192 19.62 0.16 18.41
CA VAL A 192 20.33 0.25 19.71
C VAL A 192 19.74 -0.72 20.73
N LEU A 193 18.42 -0.78 20.86
CA LEU A 193 17.73 -1.67 21.80
C LEU A 193 17.97 -3.16 21.44
N ALA A 194 18.03 -3.49 20.15
CA ALA A 194 18.37 -4.85 19.71
C ALA A 194 19.79 -5.25 20.11
N GLU A 195 20.75 -4.32 19.97
CA GLU A 195 22.15 -4.54 20.36
C GLU A 195 22.30 -4.72 21.88
N LEU A 196 21.57 -3.92 22.67
CA LEU A 196 21.51 -4.03 24.13
C LEU A 196 20.82 -5.31 24.63
N GLY A 197 20.29 -6.14 23.73
CA GLY A 197 19.61 -7.39 24.08
C GLY A 197 18.24 -7.18 24.73
N LEU A 198 17.66 -5.99 24.58
CA LEU A 198 16.35 -5.64 25.15
C LEU A 198 15.19 -6.14 24.27
N TYR A 199 15.45 -6.45 23.00
CA TYR A 199 14.57 -7.30 22.19
C TYR A 199 14.93 -8.78 22.40
N LYS A 200 13.91 -9.62 22.62
CA LYS A 200 14.04 -11.09 22.69
C LYS A 200 14.36 -11.68 21.32
N LEU A 201 15.55 -11.40 20.80
CA LEU A 201 16.06 -12.01 19.59
C LEU A 201 17.00 -13.15 19.98
N ASN A 202 16.70 -14.35 19.52
CA ASN A 202 17.52 -15.53 19.79
C ASN A 202 18.74 -15.53 18.86
N ILE A 203 19.88 -16.01 19.33
CA ILE A 203 21.05 -16.22 18.47
C ILE A 203 20.78 -17.44 17.59
N VAL A 204 21.11 -17.33 16.29
CA VAL A 204 20.97 -18.45 15.35
C VAL A 204 21.88 -19.62 15.77
N GLY A 205 21.42 -20.85 15.59
CA GLY A 205 22.29 -22.02 15.78
C GLY A 205 23.48 -22.02 14.81
N ARG A 206 24.62 -22.57 15.25
CA ARG A 206 25.90 -22.58 14.50
C ARG A 206 25.78 -23.03 13.04
N ARG A 207 24.92 -24.01 12.77
CA ARG A 207 24.68 -24.58 11.42
C ARG A 207 24.31 -23.53 10.36
N ILE A 208 23.67 -22.43 10.77
CA ILE A 208 23.27 -21.34 9.87
C ILE A 208 24.15 -20.12 10.09
N GLN A 209 24.59 -19.87 11.32
CA GLN A 209 25.44 -18.74 11.65
C GLN A 209 26.77 -18.73 10.86
N GLU A 210 27.54 -19.82 10.87
CA GLU A 210 28.87 -19.86 10.26
C GLU A 210 28.83 -19.61 8.73
N PRO A 211 27.92 -20.25 7.95
CA PRO A 211 27.77 -19.93 6.53
C PRO A 211 27.38 -18.47 6.25
N LEU A 212 26.51 -17.89 7.08
CA LEU A 212 26.07 -16.50 6.90
C LEU A 212 27.18 -15.49 7.25
N GLU A 213 27.95 -15.74 8.31
CA GLU A 213 29.14 -14.93 8.63
C GLU A 213 30.18 -15.01 7.51
N SER A 214 30.40 -16.21 6.95
CA SER A 214 31.31 -16.37 5.81
C SER A 214 30.83 -15.59 4.59
N LEU A 215 29.53 -15.66 4.28
CA LEU A 215 28.93 -14.88 3.20
C LEU A 215 29.08 -13.38 3.42
N ALA A 216 28.73 -12.90 4.61
CA ALA A 216 28.79 -11.48 4.96
C ALA A 216 30.22 -10.94 4.81
N ASN A 217 31.21 -11.65 5.36
CA ASN A 217 32.62 -11.31 5.25
C ASN A 217 33.11 -11.25 3.79
N ARG A 218 32.69 -12.22 2.94
CA ARG A 218 33.05 -12.23 1.51
C ARG A 218 32.52 -11.02 0.75
N VAL A 219 31.42 -10.42 1.21
CA VAL A 219 30.80 -9.28 0.54
C VAL A 219 31.11 -7.94 1.19
N GLY A 220 31.92 -7.93 2.24
CA GLY A 220 32.26 -6.71 2.99
C GLY A 220 31.15 -6.19 3.89
N PHE A 221 30.10 -6.98 4.12
CA PHE A 221 29.09 -6.69 5.14
C PHE A 221 29.58 -7.28 6.46
N ASN A 222 29.78 -6.45 7.48
CA ASN A 222 30.31 -6.90 8.78
C ASN A 222 29.22 -6.85 9.86
N PRO A 223 28.29 -7.83 9.87
CA PRO A 223 27.19 -7.84 10.83
C PRO A 223 27.77 -8.04 12.23
N ARG A 224 27.36 -7.19 13.17
CA ARG A 224 27.75 -7.36 14.57
C ARG A 224 27.17 -8.66 15.13
N LYS A 225 25.92 -8.96 14.77
CA LYS A 225 25.17 -10.14 15.21
C LYS A 225 24.18 -10.58 14.13
N ILE A 226 23.88 -11.89 14.14
CA ILE A 226 22.81 -12.50 13.35
C ILE A 226 21.76 -13.04 14.31
N TYR A 227 20.52 -12.64 14.12
CA TYR A 227 19.40 -12.92 15.01
C TYR A 227 18.33 -13.79 14.35
N VAL A 228 17.64 -14.60 15.17
CA VAL A 228 16.40 -15.29 14.80
C VAL A 228 15.20 -14.62 15.48
N SER A 229 14.25 -14.13 14.70
CA SER A 229 12.91 -13.71 15.15
C SER A 229 11.95 -14.91 15.16
N GLU A 230 11.03 -14.94 16.12
CA GLU A 230 9.98 -15.98 16.24
C GLU A 230 8.74 -15.69 15.37
N GLU A 231 8.85 -14.74 14.45
CA GLU A 231 7.76 -14.41 13.52
C GLU A 231 7.34 -15.61 12.66
N PRO A 232 6.02 -15.77 12.45
CA PRO A 232 5.47 -16.93 11.74
C PRO A 232 5.66 -16.88 10.22
N VAL A 233 6.04 -15.72 9.68
CA VAL A 233 6.21 -15.50 8.24
C VAL A 233 7.69 -15.69 7.86
N PRO A 234 8.02 -16.52 6.86
CA PRO A 234 9.38 -16.65 6.35
C PRO A 234 9.90 -15.30 5.83
N ASN A 235 10.96 -14.77 6.46
CA ASN A 235 11.57 -13.53 6.05
C ASN A 235 13.05 -13.46 6.46
N ALA A 236 13.83 -12.68 5.72
CA ALA A 236 15.17 -12.26 6.08
C ALA A 236 15.28 -10.77 5.83
N SER A 237 16.03 -10.06 6.67
CA SER A 237 16.34 -8.66 6.46
C SER A 237 17.72 -8.34 6.99
N TYR A 238 18.30 -7.29 6.43
CA TYR A 238 19.44 -6.61 7.02
C TYR A 238 18.96 -5.27 7.58
N ALA A 239 19.62 -4.79 8.63
CA ALA A 239 19.40 -3.45 9.10
C ALA A 239 20.73 -2.84 9.51
N GLY A 240 20.93 -1.56 9.19
CA GLY A 240 22.15 -0.87 9.58
C GLY A 240 22.05 0.64 9.53
N LEU A 241 22.71 1.29 10.48
CA LEU A 241 22.76 2.74 10.63
C LEU A 241 24.00 3.13 11.45
N LEU A 242 24.71 4.20 11.08
CA LEU A 242 25.87 4.73 11.82
C LEU A 242 26.93 3.67 12.23
N GLY A 243 27.24 2.73 11.32
CA GLY A 243 28.22 1.66 11.58
C GLY A 243 27.69 0.48 12.40
N PHE A 244 26.42 0.50 12.82
CA PHE A 244 25.71 -0.69 13.27
C PHE A 244 25.19 -1.44 12.06
N SER A 245 25.37 -2.76 12.03
CA SER A 245 24.75 -3.62 11.03
C SER A 245 24.41 -4.98 11.63
N ILE A 246 23.21 -5.48 11.35
CA ILE A 246 22.69 -6.75 11.83
C ILE A 246 21.97 -7.49 10.70
N ILE A 247 21.88 -8.81 10.83
CA ILE A 247 21.02 -9.65 10.00
C ILE A 247 19.95 -10.26 10.90
N VAL A 248 18.69 -10.20 10.47
CA VAL A 248 17.57 -10.83 11.16
C VAL A 248 16.92 -11.82 10.21
N ILE A 249 16.78 -13.08 10.65
CA ILE A 249 16.06 -14.12 9.91
C ILE A 249 14.91 -14.65 10.76
N THR A 250 13.81 -15.09 10.16
CA THR A 250 12.71 -15.66 10.95
C THR A 250 12.88 -17.16 11.15
N ARG A 251 12.36 -17.69 12.25
CA ARG A 251 12.33 -19.14 12.50
C ARG A 251 11.54 -19.87 11.41
N ALA A 252 10.49 -19.23 10.88
CA ALA A 252 9.72 -19.74 9.76
C ALA A 252 10.55 -19.88 8.47
N LEU A 253 11.50 -18.97 8.20
CA LEU A 253 12.42 -19.09 7.06
C LEU A 253 13.37 -20.28 7.25
N VAL A 254 13.96 -20.37 8.44
CA VAL A 254 14.91 -21.44 8.80
C VAL A 254 14.27 -22.83 8.77
N SER A 255 12.99 -22.94 9.12
CA SER A 255 12.25 -24.21 9.05
C SER A 255 11.77 -24.54 7.64
N ALA A 256 11.58 -23.53 6.79
CA ALA A 256 11.12 -23.72 5.42
C ALA A 256 12.22 -24.11 4.44
N LEU A 257 13.48 -23.72 4.71
CA LEU A 257 14.60 -23.78 3.78
C LEU A 257 15.81 -24.52 4.35
N SER A 258 16.62 -25.13 3.48
CA SER A 258 17.93 -25.66 3.86
C SER A 258 18.92 -24.53 4.20
N PRO A 259 20.01 -24.79 4.96
CA PRO A 259 21.00 -23.76 5.27
C PRO A 259 21.59 -23.07 4.05
N ALA A 260 21.78 -23.80 2.94
CA ALA A 260 22.28 -23.25 1.69
C ALA A 260 21.26 -22.30 1.03
N GLU A 261 19.97 -22.63 1.08
CA GLU A 261 18.89 -21.76 0.60
C GLU A 261 18.71 -20.52 1.47
N VAL A 262 18.85 -20.63 2.79
CA VAL A 262 18.89 -19.47 3.68
C VAL A 262 20.04 -18.54 3.30
N CYS A 263 21.23 -19.08 3.02
CA CYS A 263 22.36 -18.26 2.54
C CYS A 263 22.08 -17.59 1.20
N ALA A 264 21.36 -18.26 0.29
CA ALA A 264 21.00 -17.68 -1.00
C ALA A 264 20.02 -16.50 -0.82
N VAL A 265 19.03 -16.64 0.06
CA VAL A 265 18.10 -15.55 0.40
C VAL A 265 18.85 -14.40 1.07
N VAL A 266 19.71 -14.66 2.04
CA VAL A 266 20.52 -13.59 2.67
C VAL A 266 21.48 -12.95 1.67
N ALA A 267 22.03 -13.70 0.70
CA ALA A 267 22.85 -13.12 -0.35
C ALA A 267 22.06 -12.13 -1.22
N HIS A 268 20.78 -12.40 -1.48
CA HIS A 268 19.85 -11.48 -2.14
C HIS A 268 19.59 -10.25 -1.26
N GLU A 269 19.31 -10.41 0.04
CA GLU A 269 19.15 -9.28 0.98
C GLU A 269 20.39 -8.37 1.03
N LEU A 270 21.59 -8.95 1.00
CA LEU A 270 22.83 -8.18 0.93
C LEU A 270 23.04 -7.50 -0.44
N GLY A 271 22.33 -7.93 -1.47
CA GLY A 271 22.22 -7.22 -2.74
C GLY A 271 21.42 -5.92 -2.61
N HIS A 272 20.35 -5.92 -1.83
CA HIS A 272 19.64 -4.70 -1.44
C HIS A 272 20.52 -3.77 -0.59
N TRP A 273 21.33 -4.32 0.31
CA TRP A 273 22.32 -3.50 1.02
C TRP A 273 23.32 -2.83 0.07
N ALA A 274 23.80 -3.55 -0.95
CA ALA A 274 24.82 -3.04 -1.86
C ALA A 274 24.27 -2.08 -2.94
N TYR A 275 23.01 -2.24 -3.37
CA TYR A 275 22.46 -1.51 -4.54
C TYR A 275 21.03 -0.96 -4.36
N GLY A 276 20.38 -1.23 -3.24
CA GLY A 276 19.00 -0.84 -2.97
C GLY A 276 18.88 0.64 -2.61
N LEU A 277 17.85 1.28 -3.13
CA LEU A 277 17.42 2.64 -2.81
C LEU A 277 16.02 2.65 -2.14
N SER A 278 15.35 1.51 -1.98
CA SER A 278 13.95 1.42 -1.52
C SER A 278 13.65 2.24 -0.26
N SER A 279 14.48 2.13 0.78
CA SER A 279 14.29 2.90 2.04
C SER A 279 14.44 4.41 1.84
N THR A 280 15.29 4.82 0.91
CA THR A 280 15.47 6.23 0.54
C THR A 280 14.28 6.72 -0.28
N VAL A 281 13.77 5.89 -1.19
CA VAL A 281 12.60 6.21 -2.03
C VAL A 281 11.33 6.34 -1.18
N GLU A 282 11.05 5.38 -0.30
CA GLU A 282 9.89 5.44 0.62
C GLU A 282 9.92 6.70 1.50
N PHE A 283 11.12 7.06 1.97
CA PHE A 283 11.35 8.29 2.70
C PHE A 283 10.98 9.53 1.87
N PHE A 284 11.52 9.66 0.65
CA PHE A 284 11.21 10.78 -0.24
C PHE A 284 9.72 10.85 -0.62
N LEU A 285 9.07 9.71 -0.84
CA LEU A 285 7.65 9.65 -1.15
C LEU A 285 6.80 10.16 0.03
N THR A 286 7.15 9.77 1.26
CA THR A 286 6.48 10.23 2.49
C THR A 286 6.68 11.73 2.70
N SER A 287 7.88 12.26 2.51
CA SER A 287 8.14 13.70 2.60
C SER A 287 7.46 14.50 1.49
N ALA A 288 7.39 13.96 0.27
CA ALA A 288 6.70 14.57 -0.86
C ALA A 288 5.19 14.68 -0.60
N PHE A 289 4.58 13.66 0.00
CA PHE A 289 3.16 13.70 0.41
C PHE A 289 2.85 14.89 1.31
N LEU A 290 3.60 15.03 2.40
CA LEU A 290 3.33 16.06 3.41
C LEU A 290 3.64 17.46 2.87
N SER A 291 4.67 17.59 2.03
CA SER A 291 5.00 18.83 1.32
C SER A 291 3.91 19.23 0.33
N LEU A 292 3.32 18.28 -0.38
CA LEU A 292 2.22 18.54 -1.31
C LEU A 292 0.92 18.90 -0.60
N GLY A 293 0.66 18.30 0.57
CA GLY A 293 -0.43 18.72 1.46
C GLY A 293 -0.29 20.17 1.93
N TYR A 294 0.94 20.59 2.27
CA TYR A 294 1.24 21.99 2.56
C TYR A 294 1.01 22.91 1.35
N LEU A 295 1.51 22.55 0.15
CA LEU A 295 1.34 23.36 -1.05
C LEU A 295 -0.13 23.50 -1.45
N PHE A 296 -0.91 22.41 -1.38
CA PHE A 296 -2.33 22.44 -1.66
C PHE A 296 -3.08 23.38 -0.69
N SER A 297 -2.72 23.33 0.59
CA SER A 297 -3.31 24.18 1.63
C SER A 297 -2.87 25.65 1.50
N SER A 298 -1.57 25.92 1.32
CA SER A 298 -1.06 27.31 1.28
C SER A 298 -1.36 28.02 -0.05
N TYR A 299 -1.12 27.35 -1.18
CA TYR A 299 -1.26 27.95 -2.52
C TYR A 299 -2.66 27.79 -3.12
N GLY A 300 -3.29 26.63 -2.91
CA GLY A 300 -4.65 26.37 -3.41
C GLY A 300 -5.70 27.28 -2.75
N MET A 301 -5.46 27.73 -1.52
CA MET A 301 -6.37 28.58 -0.76
C MET A 301 -6.15 30.08 -0.94
N SER A 302 -4.90 30.51 -1.12
CA SER A 302 -4.58 31.93 -1.32
C SER A 302 -5.12 32.47 -2.65
N ASN A 303 -5.30 31.59 -3.64
CA ASN A 303 -5.79 31.95 -4.97
C ASN A 303 -7.26 31.54 -5.25
N GLY A 304 -7.99 31.04 -4.25
CA GLY A 304 -9.39 30.59 -4.42
C GLY A 304 -9.57 29.29 -5.23
N LEU A 305 -8.50 28.75 -5.81
CA LEU A 305 -8.51 27.58 -6.68
C LEU A 305 -9.17 26.36 -6.01
N ALA A 306 -8.83 26.10 -4.75
CA ALA A 306 -9.36 24.95 -4.01
C ALA A 306 -10.88 25.06 -3.76
N PHE A 307 -11.41 26.27 -3.58
CA PHE A 307 -12.85 26.47 -3.44
C PHE A 307 -13.58 26.22 -4.77
N LYS A 308 -13.01 26.72 -5.88
CA LYS A 308 -13.54 26.48 -7.23
C LYS A 308 -13.53 25.00 -7.62
N LEU A 309 -12.44 24.29 -7.33
CA LEU A 309 -12.29 22.85 -7.60
C LEU A 309 -13.42 21.99 -7.03
N PHE A 310 -13.98 22.40 -5.89
CA PHE A 310 -15.06 21.68 -5.21
C PHE A 310 -16.39 22.44 -5.19
N SER A 311 -16.53 23.50 -6.02
CA SER A 311 -17.74 24.34 -6.08
C SER A 311 -18.20 24.89 -4.73
N LEU A 312 -17.28 25.13 -3.80
CA LEU A 312 -17.54 25.64 -2.45
C LEU A 312 -17.58 27.18 -2.43
N PRO A 313 -18.35 27.80 -1.50
CA PRO A 313 -18.43 29.25 -1.44
C PRO A 313 -17.11 29.87 -0.94
N GLU A 314 -16.64 30.91 -1.61
CA GLU A 314 -15.35 31.57 -1.33
C GLU A 314 -15.48 32.84 -0.48
N ALA A 315 -16.60 33.57 -0.61
CA ALA A 315 -16.80 34.89 -0.02
C ALA A 315 -17.67 34.87 1.25
N THR A 316 -18.93 34.48 1.13
CA THR A 316 -19.86 34.32 2.26
C THR A 316 -19.93 32.86 2.68
N ASP A 317 -19.97 32.61 3.98
CA ASP A 317 -20.09 31.24 4.51
C ASP A 317 -18.93 30.30 4.11
N ARG A 318 -17.71 30.85 4.06
CA ARG A 318 -16.51 30.15 3.60
C ARG A 318 -16.17 28.94 4.50
N PRO A 319 -16.01 27.72 3.93
CA PRO A 319 -15.54 26.56 4.68
C PRO A 319 -14.15 26.76 5.29
N HIS A 320 -13.95 26.19 6.47
CA HIS A 320 -12.63 26.11 7.08
C HIS A 320 -11.67 25.30 6.21
N THR A 321 -10.38 25.63 6.27
CA THR A 321 -9.27 24.98 5.54
C THR A 321 -9.30 23.46 5.60
N SER A 322 -9.62 22.89 6.76
CA SER A 322 -9.67 21.45 7.00
C SER A 322 -10.65 20.73 6.06
N VAL A 323 -11.72 21.38 5.61
CA VAL A 323 -12.65 20.85 4.60
C VAL A 323 -11.96 20.66 3.25
N LEU A 324 -11.17 21.65 2.83
CA LEU A 324 -10.45 21.58 1.56
C LEU A 324 -9.34 20.52 1.60
N VAL A 325 -8.60 20.44 2.71
CA VAL A 325 -7.58 19.39 2.87
C VAL A 325 -8.23 18.01 2.84
N PHE A 326 -9.37 17.83 3.51
CA PHE A 326 -10.15 16.60 3.45
C PHE A 326 -10.58 16.25 2.02
N LEU A 327 -11.13 17.19 1.27
CA LEU A 327 -11.52 16.94 -0.13
C LEU A 327 -10.31 16.68 -1.03
N GLY A 328 -9.17 17.35 -0.78
CA GLY A 328 -7.89 17.03 -1.39
C GLY A 328 -7.48 15.57 -1.15
N LEU A 329 -7.63 15.07 0.08
CA LEU A 329 -7.38 13.66 0.43
C LEU A 329 -8.37 12.70 -0.24
N CYS A 330 -9.61 13.11 -0.48
CA CYS A 330 -10.62 12.27 -1.14
C CYS A 330 -10.44 12.18 -2.66
N TYR A 331 -10.05 13.27 -3.32
CA TYR A 331 -10.10 13.37 -4.79
C TYR A 331 -8.73 13.50 -5.46
N VAL A 332 -7.81 14.26 -4.86
CA VAL A 332 -6.51 14.59 -5.47
C VAL A 332 -5.44 13.59 -5.03
N TRP A 333 -5.43 13.23 -3.74
CA TRP A 333 -4.45 12.30 -3.19
C TRP A 333 -4.47 10.91 -3.83
N PRO A 334 -5.61 10.26 -4.12
CA PRO A 334 -5.62 8.97 -4.78
C PRO A 334 -4.88 8.98 -6.12
N VAL A 335 -5.05 10.05 -6.91
CA VAL A 335 -4.33 10.24 -8.18
C VAL A 335 -2.82 10.30 -7.98
N ILE A 336 -2.37 11.14 -7.05
CA ILE A 336 -0.95 11.29 -6.75
C ILE A 336 -0.38 9.97 -6.22
N SER A 337 -1.05 9.36 -5.24
CA SER A 337 -0.62 8.12 -4.60
C SER A 337 -0.56 6.95 -5.59
N GLY A 338 -1.52 6.82 -6.53
CA GLY A 338 -1.51 5.80 -7.57
C GLY A 338 -0.29 5.93 -8.49
N PHE A 339 0.03 7.17 -8.91
CA PHE A 339 1.25 7.44 -9.68
C PHE A 339 2.52 7.09 -8.91
N LEU A 340 2.62 7.54 -7.66
CA LEU A 340 3.77 7.27 -6.79
C LEU A 340 3.94 5.77 -6.51
N ASN A 341 2.84 5.04 -6.33
CA ASN A 341 2.84 3.59 -6.15
C ASN A 341 3.34 2.86 -7.41
N GLY A 342 2.94 3.32 -8.60
CA GLY A 342 3.46 2.78 -9.86
C GLY A 342 4.96 3.02 -10.02
N LEU A 343 5.43 4.23 -9.67
CA LEU A 343 6.86 4.56 -9.66
C LEU A 343 7.64 3.71 -8.66
N HIS A 344 7.14 3.60 -7.43
CA HIS A 344 7.71 2.77 -6.39
C HIS A 344 7.80 1.30 -6.83
N SER A 345 6.74 0.76 -7.44
CA SER A 345 6.74 -0.61 -7.98
C SER A 345 7.82 -0.81 -9.05
N CYS A 346 7.99 0.16 -9.96
CA CYS A 346 9.05 0.09 -10.98
C CYS A 346 10.45 0.08 -10.38
N ILE A 347 10.69 0.92 -9.35
CA ILE A 347 11.98 0.98 -8.66
C ILE A 347 12.24 -0.31 -7.89
N GLY A 348 11.27 -0.77 -7.10
CA GLY A 348 11.37 -2.02 -6.33
C GLY A 348 11.69 -3.21 -7.23
N ARG A 349 11.03 -3.32 -8.39
CA ARG A 349 11.29 -4.40 -9.36
C ARG A 349 12.71 -4.36 -9.91
N HIS A 350 13.22 -3.16 -10.19
CA HIS A 350 14.61 -3.00 -10.64
C HIS A 350 15.62 -3.40 -9.57
N GLU A 351 15.34 -3.07 -8.31
CA GLU A 351 16.18 -3.42 -7.17
C GLU A 351 16.19 -4.93 -6.90
N GLU A 352 15.03 -5.57 -6.93
CA GLU A 352 14.90 -7.03 -6.82
C GLU A 352 15.75 -7.76 -7.85
N PHE A 353 15.71 -7.30 -9.11
CA PHE A 353 16.52 -7.90 -10.15
C PHE A 353 18.02 -7.66 -9.96
N LYS A 354 18.41 -6.51 -9.40
CA LYS A 354 19.82 -6.25 -9.04
C LYS A 354 20.27 -7.14 -7.90
N ALA A 355 19.42 -7.33 -6.90
CA ALA A 355 19.68 -8.20 -5.76
C ALA A 355 19.77 -9.69 -6.18
N ASP A 356 18.91 -10.11 -7.11
CA ASP A 356 18.97 -11.42 -7.75
C ASP A 356 20.27 -11.64 -8.53
N ASP A 357 20.66 -10.69 -9.40
CA ASP A 357 21.95 -10.73 -10.14
C ASP A 357 23.15 -10.72 -9.17
N TYR A 358 23.05 -9.94 -8.10
CA TYR A 358 24.08 -9.86 -7.06
C TYR A 358 24.34 -11.21 -6.39
N ALA A 359 23.27 -11.92 -6.00
CA ALA A 359 23.35 -13.26 -5.43
C ALA A 359 23.82 -14.29 -6.47
N ALA A 360 23.33 -14.19 -7.71
CA ALA A 360 23.69 -15.08 -8.81
C ALA A 360 25.20 -15.04 -9.11
N ARG A 361 25.79 -13.84 -9.22
CA ARG A 361 27.23 -13.64 -9.44
C ARG A 361 28.12 -14.18 -8.33
N ARG A 362 27.55 -14.43 -7.14
CA ARG A 362 28.24 -15.03 -5.98
C ARG A 362 28.07 -16.54 -5.89
N GLY A 363 27.51 -17.16 -6.94
CA GLY A 363 27.36 -18.61 -7.04
C GLY A 363 26.05 -19.14 -6.45
N TYR A 364 25.13 -18.26 -6.02
CA TYR A 364 23.85 -18.68 -5.43
C TYR A 364 22.70 -18.83 -6.42
N ALA A 365 22.93 -18.67 -7.74
CA ALA A 365 21.88 -18.66 -8.76
C ALA A 365 20.91 -19.86 -8.68
N ARG A 366 21.45 -21.09 -8.69
CA ARG A 366 20.61 -22.31 -8.62
C ARG A 366 19.88 -22.42 -7.29
N THR A 367 20.59 -22.18 -6.19
CA THR A 367 20.06 -22.30 -4.83
C THR A 367 18.98 -21.26 -4.55
N LEU A 368 19.13 -20.03 -5.07
CA LEU A 368 18.14 -18.97 -4.97
C LEU A 368 16.87 -19.32 -5.73
N LYS A 369 16.98 -19.87 -6.96
CA LYS A 369 15.80 -20.34 -7.71
C LYS A 369 14.99 -21.37 -6.92
N THR A 370 15.67 -22.36 -6.30
CA THR A 370 15.02 -23.37 -5.48
C THR A 370 14.39 -22.77 -4.23
N ALA A 371 15.09 -21.86 -3.55
CA ALA A 371 14.57 -21.16 -2.37
C ALA A 371 13.30 -20.36 -2.70
N LEU A 372 13.32 -19.58 -3.78
CA LEU A 372 12.17 -18.79 -4.24
C LEU A 372 10.98 -19.68 -4.59
N MET A 373 11.19 -20.81 -5.27
CA MET A 373 10.12 -21.77 -5.56
C MET A 373 9.53 -22.35 -4.27
N ASN A 374 10.37 -22.77 -3.34
CA ASN A 374 9.94 -23.35 -2.06
C ASN A 374 9.16 -22.35 -1.20
N LEU A 375 9.57 -21.08 -1.19
CA LEU A 375 8.84 -20.01 -0.51
C LEU A 375 7.52 -19.72 -1.20
N TYR A 376 7.53 -19.63 -2.53
CA TYR A 376 6.33 -19.29 -3.32
C TYR A 376 5.20 -20.28 -3.11
N VAL A 377 5.50 -21.58 -3.19
CA VAL A 377 4.50 -22.65 -3.02
C VAL A 377 3.82 -22.59 -1.66
N ARG A 378 4.53 -22.13 -0.62
CA ARG A 378 3.97 -21.97 0.72
C ARG A 378 3.03 -20.77 0.87
N THR A 379 3.12 -19.77 -0.01
CA THR A 379 2.26 -18.57 0.05
C THR A 379 0.82 -18.82 -0.41
N GLY A 380 0.59 -19.86 -1.23
CA GLY A 380 -0.73 -20.18 -1.77
C GLY A 380 -1.31 -19.11 -2.71
N GLN A 381 -0.49 -18.17 -3.19
CA GLN A 381 -0.94 -17.09 -4.07
C GLN A 381 -1.16 -17.56 -5.51
N TYR A 382 -1.94 -16.78 -6.28
CA TYR A 382 -2.14 -17.04 -7.69
C TYR A 382 -0.85 -16.75 -8.49
N PRO A 383 -0.28 -17.74 -9.22
CA PRO A 383 1.06 -17.63 -9.80
C PRO A 383 1.21 -16.84 -11.08
N VAL A 384 0.11 -16.50 -11.74
CA VAL A 384 0.15 -15.93 -13.09
C VAL A 384 -0.24 -14.46 -13.03
N GLN A 385 0.67 -13.59 -13.45
CA GLN A 385 0.46 -12.14 -13.42
C GLN A 385 0.70 -11.54 -14.81
N ASP A 386 -0.19 -10.63 -15.21
CA ASP A 386 -0.04 -9.79 -16.38
C ASP A 386 1.12 -8.82 -16.12
N ARG A 387 1.98 -8.67 -17.12
CA ARG A 387 3.23 -7.92 -16.97
C ARG A 387 3.00 -6.46 -16.59
N LEU A 388 1.96 -5.82 -17.15
CA LEU A 388 1.69 -4.41 -16.90
C LEU A 388 1.00 -4.21 -15.56
N PHE A 389 0.06 -5.11 -15.21
CA PHE A 389 -0.53 -5.15 -13.88
C PHE A 389 0.53 -5.34 -12.78
N ALA A 390 1.41 -6.34 -12.94
CA ALA A 390 2.51 -6.60 -12.01
C ALA A 390 3.48 -5.42 -11.91
N ALA A 391 3.84 -4.80 -13.04
CA ALA A 391 4.72 -3.64 -13.03
C ALA A 391 4.16 -2.44 -12.24
N TRP A 392 2.84 -2.29 -12.19
CA TRP A 392 2.18 -1.18 -11.50
C TRP A 392 1.90 -1.43 -10.02
N TYR A 393 1.52 -2.66 -9.66
CA TYR A 393 1.04 -2.99 -8.31
C TYR A 393 1.99 -3.85 -7.47
N THR A 394 3.00 -4.48 -8.07
CA THR A 394 3.90 -5.38 -7.35
C THR A 394 5.34 -4.88 -7.41
N ALA A 395 5.83 -4.35 -6.27
CA ALA A 395 7.23 -3.97 -6.12
C ALA A 395 8.18 -5.18 -6.25
N HIS A 396 7.72 -6.38 -5.87
CA HIS A 396 8.41 -7.62 -6.19
C HIS A 396 7.98 -8.13 -7.58
N PRO A 397 8.93 -8.44 -8.48
CA PRO A 397 8.62 -9.13 -9.72
C PRO A 397 8.01 -10.50 -9.46
N SER A 398 7.25 -11.02 -10.41
CA SER A 398 6.69 -12.36 -10.29
C SER A 398 7.81 -13.41 -10.17
N LEU A 399 7.50 -14.54 -9.53
CA LEU A 399 8.46 -15.64 -9.39
C LEU A 399 9.10 -16.01 -10.73
N MET A 400 8.30 -16.07 -11.80
CA MET A 400 8.78 -16.44 -13.13
C MET A 400 9.74 -15.41 -13.72
N GLU A 401 9.46 -14.12 -13.52
CA GLU A 401 10.37 -13.06 -13.97
C GLU A 401 11.71 -13.12 -13.25
N ARG A 402 11.72 -13.42 -11.94
CA ARG A 402 12.95 -13.60 -11.16
C ARG A 402 13.73 -14.84 -11.60
N ILE A 403 13.07 -15.99 -11.69
CA ILE A 403 13.70 -17.27 -12.11
C ILE A 403 14.30 -17.20 -13.52
N GLN A 404 13.67 -16.45 -14.44
CA GLN A 404 14.18 -16.27 -15.81
C GLN A 404 15.41 -15.36 -15.87
N LYS A 405 15.55 -14.42 -14.92
CA LYS A 405 16.63 -13.43 -14.90
C LYS A 405 17.87 -13.88 -14.12
N ILE A 406 17.67 -14.66 -13.04
CA ILE A 406 18.73 -15.39 -12.33
C ILE A 406 19.31 -16.45 -13.26
#